data_AF-A0A2E7R7I2-F1
#
_entry.id   AF-A0A2E7R7I2-F1
#
_cell.length_a   1.000
_cell.length_b   1.000
_cell.length_c   1.000
_cell.angle_alpha   90.00
_cell.angle_beta   90.00
_cell.angle_gamma   90.00
#
_symmetry.space_group_name_H-M   'P 1'
#
loop_
_entity.id
_entity.type
_entity.pdbx_description
1 polymer ?
#
loop_
_entity_poly.entity_id
_entity_poly.type
_entity_poly.pdbx_seq_one_letter_code
_entity_poly.pdbx_strand_id
1 'polypeptide(L)' 'IVYAPLLTPLLADAAARGNSVVDGLGMLLYQAVPGFKAWFGISPDVTEELREFVLA' A
#
# COMPACT_ATOMS: atom_id res chain seq x y z
N ILE A 1 10.10 -2.32 1.56
CA ILE A 1 9.30 -1.23 0.96
C ILE A 1 8.75 -0.37 2.09
N VAL A 2 8.83 0.95 1.97
CA VAL A 2 8.48 1.90 3.04
C VAL A 2 7.08 2.43 2.79
N TYR A 3 6.22 2.39 3.82
CA TYR A 3 4.86 2.93 3.81
C TYR A 3 4.64 3.99 4.91
N ALA A 4 5.63 4.21 5.76
CA ALA A 4 5.64 5.26 6.78
C ALA A 4 7.05 5.90 6.81
N PRO A 5 7.23 7.12 6.28
CA PRO A 5 6.23 7.94 5.58
C PRO A 5 5.83 7.37 4.21
N LEU A 6 4.64 7.71 3.71
CA LEU A 6 4.17 7.31 2.36
C LEU A 6 5.07 7.88 1.25
N LEU A 7 5.43 9.15 1.37
CA LEU A 7 6.34 9.83 0.45
C LEU A 7 7.74 9.86 1.05
N THR A 8 8.57 8.91 0.63
CA THR A 8 9.99 8.92 0.98
C THR A 8 10.75 9.97 0.15
N PRO A 9 11.94 10.41 0.58
CA PRO A 9 12.78 11.30 -0.24
C PRO A 9 13.04 10.75 -1.64
N LEU A 10 13.22 9.43 -1.77
CA LEU A 10 13.39 8.76 -3.06
C LEU A 10 12.17 8.94 -3.98
N LEU A 11 10.96 8.80 -3.44
CA LEU A 11 9.73 8.96 -4.20
C LEU A 11 9.48 10.43 -4.57
N ALA A 12 9.75 11.35 -3.64
CA ALA A 12 9.67 12.78 -3.93
C ALA A 12 10.62 13.18 -5.07
N ASP A 13 11.86 12.69 -5.02
CA ASP A 13 12.86 12.90 -6.06
C ASP A 13 12.47 12.29 -7.41
N ALA A 14 11.83 11.11 -7.40
CA ALA A 14 11.36 10.46 -8.63
C ALA A 14 10.21 11.26 -9.27
N ALA A 15 9.25 11.72 -8.45
CA ALA A 15 8.13 12.54 -8.89
C ALA A 15 8.59 13.90 -9.44
N ALA A 16 9.57 14.54 -8.79
CA ALA A 16 10.17 15.79 -9.24
C ALA A 16 10.84 15.69 -10.63
N ARG A 17 11.26 14.47 -11.02
CA ARG A 17 11.82 14.16 -12.35
C ARG A 17 10.76 13.75 -13.37
N GLY A 18 9.47 13.80 -13.02
CA GLY A 18 8.36 13.42 -13.90
C GLY A 18 8.09 11.92 -13.96
N ASN A 19 8.64 11.11 -13.05
CA ASN A 19 8.35 9.68 -13.00
C ASN A 19 7.03 9.43 -12.25
N SER A 20 6.28 8.42 -12.69
CA SER A 20 5.18 7.87 -11.92
C SER A 20 5.72 7.22 -10.64
N VAL A 21 5.07 7.48 -9.52
CA VAL A 21 5.44 6.94 -8.20
C VAL A 21 4.29 6.15 -7.62
N VAL A 22 4.62 5.08 -6.90
CA VAL A 22 3.67 4.25 -6.14
C VAL A 22 4.23 4.09 -4.74
N ASP A 23 3.43 4.38 -3.73
CA ASP A 23 3.81 4.20 -2.32
C ASP A 23 3.79 2.73 -1.87
N GLY A 24 4.25 2.49 -0.64
CA GLY A 24 4.30 1.15 -0.07
C GLY A 24 2.99 0.61 0.51
N LEU A 25 1.95 1.43 0.66
CA LEU A 25 0.75 1.02 1.38
C LEU A 25 -0.08 0.02 0.56
N GLY A 26 -0.15 0.21 -0.76
CA GLY A 26 -0.81 -0.76 -1.65
C GLY A 26 -0.20 -2.16 -1.53
N MET A 27 1.13 -2.25 -1.52
CA MET A 27 1.82 -3.52 -1.31
C MET A 27 1.43 -4.17 0.01
N LEU A 28 1.40 -3.40 1.12
CA LEU A 28 1.03 -3.91 2.45
C LEU A 28 -0.37 -4.53 2.47
N LEU A 29 -1.35 -3.89 1.82
CA LEU A 29 -2.73 -4.37 1.80
C LEU A 29 -2.88 -5.59 0.87
N TYR A 30 -2.38 -5.52 -0.36
CA TYR A 30 -2.55 -6.61 -1.33
C TYR A 30 -1.75 -7.87 -0.95
N GLN A 31 -0.58 -7.73 -0.32
CA GLN A 31 0.17 -8.90 0.14
C GLN A 31 -0.52 -9.63 1.30
N ALA A 32 -1.40 -8.97 2.05
CA ALA A 32 -2.13 -9.57 3.16
C ALA A 32 -3.26 -10.49 2.67
N VAL A 33 -3.83 -10.24 1.48
CA VAL A 33 -4.94 -11.03 0.89
C VAL A 33 -4.69 -12.54 0.90
N PRO A 34 -3.55 -13.07 0.38
CA PRO A 34 -3.30 -14.51 0.43
C PRO A 34 -3.14 -15.04 1.87
N GLY A 35 -2.58 -14.25 2.79
CA GLY A 35 -2.48 -14.61 4.21
C GLY A 35 -3.86 -14.72 4.86
N PHE A 36 -4.74 -13.77 4.60
CA PHE A 36 -6.13 -13.81 5.06
C PHE A 36 -6.88 -15.03 4.52
N LYS A 37 -6.69 -15.34 3.24
CA LYS A 37 -7.27 -16.54 2.62
C LYS A 37 -6.76 -17.81 3.30
N ALA A 38 -5.47 -17.89 3.60
CA ALA A 38 -4.86 -19.06 4.21
C ALA A 38 -5.31 -19.30 5.67
N TRP A 39 -5.46 -18.24 6.46
CA TRP A 39 -5.78 -18.35 7.88
C TRP A 39 -7.28 -18.31 8.18
N PHE A 40 -8.05 -17.57 7.40
CA PHE A 40 -9.46 -17.31 7.68
C PHE A 40 -10.41 -17.81 6.58
N GLY A 41 -9.88 -18.34 5.47
CA GLY A 41 -10.69 -18.78 4.33
C GLY A 41 -11.37 -17.66 3.56
N ILE A 42 -11.09 -16.39 3.90
CA ILE A 42 -11.69 -15.20 3.31
C ILE A 42 -10.65 -14.52 2.43
N SER A 43 -11.03 -14.16 1.20
CA SER A 43 -10.20 -13.31 0.33
C SER A 43 -10.76 -11.89 0.40
N PRO A 44 -10.20 -11.01 1.27
CA PRO A 44 -10.70 -9.64 1.39
C PRO A 44 -10.38 -8.84 0.13
N ASP A 45 -11.30 -7.96 -0.24
CA ASP A 45 -11.08 -6.95 -1.27
C ASP A 45 -10.34 -5.76 -0.65
N VAL A 46 -9.30 -5.29 -1.34
CA VAL A 46 -8.60 -4.06 -0.96
C VAL A 46 -9.36 -2.89 -1.56
N THR A 47 -10.10 -2.15 -0.72
CA THR A 47 -10.89 -0.99 -1.13
C THR A 47 -10.23 0.33 -0.72
N GLU A 48 -10.71 1.44 -1.29
CA GLU A 48 -10.21 2.77 -0.91
C GLU A 48 -10.56 3.08 0.55
N GLU A 49 -11.74 2.70 1.02
CA GLU A 49 -12.15 2.91 2.42
C GLU A 49 -11.24 2.15 3.39
N LEU A 50 -10.80 0.94 3.03
CA LEU A 50 -9.81 0.19 3.82
C LEU A 50 -8.46 0.91 3.84
N ARG A 51 -8.06 1.47 2.70
CA ARG A 51 -6.81 2.23 2.59
C ARG A 51 -6.86 3.49 3.45
N GLU A 52 -7.95 4.25 3.40
CA GLU A 52 -8.19 5.43 4.24
C GLU A 52 -8.22 5.07 5.73
N PHE A 53 -8.87 3.96 6.09
CA PHE A 53 -8.92 3.48 7.48
C PHE A 53 -7.53 3.19 8.06
N VAL A 54 -6.60 2.65 7.27
CA VAL A 54 -5.22 2.37 7.71
C VAL A 54 -4.35 3.65 7.78
N LEU A 55 -4.77 4.72 7.12
CA LEU A 55 -4.09 6.01 7.13
C LEU A 55 -4.49 6.93 8.29
N ALA A 56 -5.62 6.65 8.95
CA ALA A 56 -6.15 7.37 10.10
C ALA A 56 -5.38 7.02 11.40
#